data_AF-A0A4S9C4V3-F1
#
_entry.id   AF-A0A4S9C4V3-F1
#
_cell.length_a   1.000
_cell.length_b   1.000
_cell.length_c   1.000
_cell.angle_alpha   90.00
_cell.angle_beta   90.00
_cell.angle_gamma   90.00
#
_symmetry.space_group_name_H-M   'P 1'
#
loop_
_entity.id
_entity.type
_entity.pdbx_description
1 polymer ?
#
loop_
_entity_poly.entity_id
_entity_poly.type
_entity_poly.pdbx_seq_one_letter_code
_entity_poly.pdbx_strand_id
1 'polypeptide(L)'
;MDKHVEPEQTADADKGDTLVLEKDNARKVAFEALFTTFQTKFQEQKWLEPAHRTAILSLQHAHHEAIRYQAITRLNLQTIDLDNNPSLDQYSHFLRLEVECIKRRSEMNRGLRKIITLADEMVAIEKKIRTEYGAELDQLSTKVRQLFDERTALVRKRLARIKDQCFKVMANTRR
;
A
#
# COMPACT_ATOMS: atom_id res chain seq x y z
N MET A 1 23.10 58.63 53.23
CA MET A 1 22.76 58.90 51.81
C MET A 1 24.04 58.64 51.03
N ASP A 2 24.17 57.66 50.13
CA ASP A 2 23.20 56.79 49.49
C ASP A 2 23.85 55.41 49.22
N LYS A 3 23.09 54.35 49.48
CA LYS A 3 23.40 53.01 48.97
C LYS A 3 22.74 52.90 47.59
N HIS A 4 23.54 52.96 46.53
CA HIS A 4 23.06 52.55 45.22
C HIS A 4 23.06 51.01 45.18
N VAL A 5 21.87 50.42 45.23
CA VAL A 5 21.65 49.01 44.88
C VAL A 5 21.27 49.00 43.42
N GLU A 6 22.11 48.42 42.57
CA GLU A 6 21.72 48.09 41.19
C GLU A 6 20.69 46.95 41.22
N PRO A 7 19.63 47.01 40.39
CA PRO A 7 18.69 45.91 40.30
C PRO A 7 19.34 44.76 39.52
N GLU A 8 19.48 43.61 40.18
CA GLU A 8 19.75 42.33 39.50
C GLU A 8 18.67 42.09 38.44
N GLN A 9 19.06 42.11 37.17
CA GLN A 9 18.24 41.62 36.08
C GLN A 9 18.26 40.08 36.08
N THR A 10 17.33 39.48 36.82
CA THR A 10 16.97 38.06 36.68
C THR A 10 15.77 37.93 35.74
N ALA A 11 15.99 38.09 34.43
CA ALA A 11 14.94 37.84 33.44
C ALA A 11 15.52 37.46 32.07
N ASP A 12 16.12 36.27 31.95
CA ASP A 12 16.31 35.65 30.62
C ASP A 12 16.46 34.13 30.59
N ALA A 13 16.50 33.45 31.75
CA ALA A 13 16.59 31.98 31.80
C ALA A 13 15.27 31.27 31.45
N ASP A 14 14.12 31.89 31.73
CA ASP A 14 12.80 31.23 31.70
C ASP A 14 12.20 31.12 30.28
N LYS A 15 12.52 32.07 29.39
CA LYS A 15 12.04 32.04 27.99
C LYS A 15 12.75 30.99 27.15
N GLY A 16 14.02 30.73 27.42
CA GLY A 16 14.81 29.71 26.72
C GLY A 16 14.27 28.31 27.01
N ASP A 17 14.04 27.99 28.29
CA ASP A 17 13.51 26.68 28.71
C ASP A 17 12.08 26.46 28.20
N THR A 18 11.22 27.48 28.23
CA THR A 18 9.85 27.38 27.71
C THR A 18 9.84 27.06 26.20
N LEU A 19 10.69 27.72 25.40
CA LEU A 19 10.78 27.49 23.95
C LEU A 19 11.39 26.13 23.59
N VAL A 20 12.29 25.60 24.41
CA VAL A 20 12.86 24.25 24.24
C VAL A 20 11.79 23.19 24.52
N LEU A 21 11.04 23.33 25.62
CA LEU A 21 9.94 22.44 25.97
C LEU A 21 8.83 22.41 24.92
N GLU A 22 8.46 23.57 24.35
CA GLU A 22 7.46 23.65 23.27
C GLU A 22 7.93 22.92 22.00
N LYS A 23 9.22 23.06 21.64
CA LYS A 23 9.81 22.37 20.48
C LYS A 23 9.88 20.86 20.68
N ASP A 24 10.28 20.41 21.86
CA ASP A 24 10.33 18.98 22.19
C ASP A 24 8.93 18.36 22.20
N ASN A 25 7.94 19.09 22.70
CA ASN A 25 6.55 18.64 22.68
C ASN A 25 6.00 18.57 21.24
N ALA A 26 6.26 19.58 20.40
CA ALA A 26 5.85 19.57 19.00
C ALA A 26 6.51 18.41 18.22
N ARG A 27 7.79 18.13 18.51
CA ARG A 27 8.54 17.04 17.90
C ARG A 27 7.99 15.67 18.28
N LYS A 28 7.66 15.47 19.56
CA LYS A 28 7.00 14.26 20.05
C LYS A 28 5.63 14.05 19.40
N VAL A 29 4.80 15.10 19.32
CA VAL A 29 3.49 15.06 18.66
C VAL A 29 3.63 14.67 17.18
N ALA A 30 4.62 15.22 16.47
CA ALA A 30 4.86 14.88 15.07
C ALA A 30 5.27 13.41 14.88
N PHE A 31 6.14 12.88 15.76
CA PHE A 31 6.48 11.46 15.78
C PHE A 31 5.25 10.58 16.03
N GLU A 32 4.46 10.89 17.05
CA GLU A 32 3.25 10.12 17.40
C GLU A 32 2.23 10.11 16.25
N ALA A 33 2.07 11.25 15.55
CA ALA A 33 1.22 11.35 14.38
C ALA A 33 1.71 10.46 13.23
N LEU A 34 3.01 10.48 12.92
CA LEU A 34 3.60 9.60 11.88
C LEU A 34 3.47 8.13 12.27
N PHE A 35 3.78 7.79 13.51
CA PHE A 35 3.71 6.42 14.02
C PHE A 35 2.28 5.88 13.97
N THR A 36 1.31 6.67 14.42
CA THR A 36 -0.12 6.33 14.34
C THR A 36 -0.56 6.19 12.88
N THR A 37 -0.12 7.10 12.00
CA THR A 37 -0.44 7.03 10.56
C THR A 37 0.08 5.73 9.94
N PHE A 38 1.31 5.32 10.26
CA PHE A 38 1.86 4.03 9.82
C PHE A 38 1.00 2.87 10.28
N GLN A 39 0.60 2.85 11.56
CA GLN A 39 -0.24 1.78 12.11
C GLN A 39 -1.61 1.70 11.43
N THR A 40 -2.26 2.84 11.21
CA THR A 40 -3.56 2.93 10.55
C THR A 40 -3.48 2.42 9.12
N LYS A 41 -2.47 2.84 8.35
CA LYS A 41 -2.24 2.35 6.98
C LYS A 41 -1.94 0.85 6.94
N PHE A 42 -1.20 0.33 7.92
CA PHE A 42 -0.95 -1.10 8.03
C PHE A 42 -2.24 -1.89 8.25
N GLN A 43 -3.14 -1.41 9.12
CA GLN A 43 -4.45 -2.03 9.31
C GLN A 43 -5.31 -1.93 8.05
N GLU A 44 -5.36 -0.76 7.41
CA GLU A 44 -6.09 -0.58 6.14
C GLU A 44 -5.61 -1.58 5.08
N GLN A 45 -4.30 -1.76 4.92
CA GLN A 45 -3.76 -2.75 4.00
C GLN A 45 -4.22 -4.17 4.36
N LYS A 46 -4.19 -4.54 5.65
CA LYS A 46 -4.65 -5.84 6.14
C LYS A 46 -6.13 -6.10 5.82
N TRP A 47 -6.97 -5.07 5.94
CA TRP A 47 -8.40 -5.16 5.59
C TRP A 47 -8.65 -5.30 4.09
N LEU A 48 -7.74 -4.80 3.24
CA LEU A 48 -7.85 -4.94 1.79
C LEU A 48 -7.42 -6.32 1.27
N GLU A 49 -6.59 -7.06 2.01
CA GLU A 49 -6.05 -8.35 1.53
C GLU A 49 -7.14 -9.39 1.22
N PRO A 50 -8.18 -9.62 2.06
CA PRO A 50 -9.24 -10.56 1.74
C PRO A 50 -10.00 -10.18 0.48
N ALA A 51 -10.38 -8.91 0.34
CA ALA A 51 -11.11 -8.43 -0.83
C ALA A 51 -10.27 -8.58 -2.12
N HIS A 52 -8.97 -8.27 -2.05
CA HIS A 52 -8.07 -8.47 -3.18
C HIS A 52 -7.90 -9.95 -3.53
N ARG A 53 -7.80 -10.84 -2.52
CA ARG A 53 -7.74 -12.29 -2.74
C ARG A 53 -9.00 -12.82 -3.42
N THR A 54 -10.18 -12.37 -3.00
CA THR A 54 -11.44 -12.72 -3.66
C THR A 54 -11.43 -12.29 -5.13
N ALA A 55 -10.96 -11.07 -5.43
CA ALA A 55 -10.86 -10.60 -6.81
C ALA A 55 -9.90 -11.46 -7.67
N ILE A 56 -8.78 -11.93 -7.11
CA ILE A 56 -7.87 -12.86 -7.79
C ILE A 56 -8.58 -14.18 -8.12
N LEU A 57 -9.28 -14.77 -7.15
CA LEU A 57 -10.00 -16.02 -7.34
C LEU A 57 -11.13 -15.88 -8.38
N SER A 58 -11.87 -14.77 -8.35
CA SER A 58 -12.89 -14.47 -9.34
C SER A 58 -12.32 -14.31 -10.75
N LEU A 59 -11.16 -13.66 -10.91
CA LEU A 59 -10.47 -13.59 -12.20
C LEU A 59 -10.03 -14.97 -12.68
N GLN A 60 -9.46 -15.80 -11.81
CA GLN A 60 -9.04 -17.16 -12.18
C GLN A 60 -10.23 -18.00 -12.66
N HIS A 61 -11.37 -17.89 -11.97
CA HIS A 61 -12.59 -18.58 -12.36
C HIS A 61 -13.10 -18.13 -13.73
N ALA A 62 -13.28 -16.81 -13.94
CA ALA A 62 -13.74 -16.27 -15.21
C ALA A 62 -12.81 -16.66 -16.37
N HIS A 63 -11.49 -16.60 -16.14
CA HIS A 63 -10.50 -16.96 -17.16
C HIS A 63 -10.56 -18.46 -17.50
N HIS A 64 -10.71 -19.32 -16.48
CA HIS A 64 -10.87 -20.74 -16.70
C HIS A 64 -12.14 -21.06 -17.51
N GLU A 65 -13.25 -20.38 -17.22
CA GLU A 65 -14.51 -20.55 -17.95
C GLU A 65 -14.36 -20.16 -19.42
N ALA A 66 -13.74 -19.01 -19.72
CA ALA A 66 -13.48 -18.56 -21.08
C ALA A 66 -12.57 -19.52 -21.87
N ILE A 67 -11.46 -19.98 -21.27
CA ILE A 67 -10.55 -20.97 -21.89
C ILE A 67 -11.29 -22.28 -22.17
N ARG A 68 -12.06 -22.76 -21.20
CA ARG A 68 -12.84 -24.00 -21.35
C ARG A 68 -13.86 -23.87 -22.47
N TYR A 69 -14.56 -22.74 -22.55
CA TYR A 69 -15.54 -22.49 -23.61
C TYR A 69 -14.88 -22.46 -25.00
N GLN A 70 -13.73 -21.77 -25.11
CA GLN A 70 -12.93 -21.76 -26.34
C GLN A 70 -12.50 -23.18 -26.75
N ALA A 71 -12.05 -24.00 -25.81
CA ALA A 71 -11.60 -25.36 -26.10
C ALA A 71 -12.74 -26.27 -26.59
N ILE A 72 -13.95 -26.14 -26.01
CA ILE A 72 -15.12 -26.94 -26.38
C ILE A 72 -15.66 -26.52 -27.75
N THR A 73 -15.81 -25.22 -27.97
CA THR A 73 -16.45 -24.69 -29.17
C THR A 73 -15.48 -24.51 -30.34
N ARG A 74 -14.17 -24.49 -30.06
CA ARG A 74 -13.09 -24.18 -31.02
C ARG A 74 -13.25 -22.82 -31.71
N LEU A 75 -14.05 -21.93 -31.12
CA LEU A 75 -14.27 -20.59 -31.65
C LEU A 75 -13.00 -19.74 -31.53
N ASN A 76 -12.80 -18.88 -32.52
CA ASN A 76 -11.79 -17.85 -32.50
C ASN A 76 -12.44 -16.47 -32.57
N LEU A 77 -12.29 -15.64 -31.54
CA LEU A 77 -12.86 -14.29 -31.54
C LEU A 77 -12.19 -13.34 -32.55
N GLN A 78 -11.03 -13.71 -33.12
CA GLN A 78 -10.39 -12.94 -34.18
C GLN A 78 -11.04 -13.18 -35.55
N THR A 79 -11.76 -14.29 -35.74
CA THR A 79 -12.34 -14.69 -37.03
C THR A 79 -13.71 -15.34 -36.83
N ILE A 80 -14.75 -14.76 -37.44
CA ILE A 80 -16.08 -15.34 -37.43
C ILE A 80 -16.17 -16.35 -38.59
N ASP A 81 -16.29 -17.63 -38.24
CA ASP A 81 -16.45 -18.75 -39.15
C ASP A 81 -17.88 -19.27 -39.02
N LEU A 82 -18.74 -18.78 -39.91
CA LEU A 82 -20.15 -19.16 -39.96
C LEU A 82 -20.38 -20.48 -40.69
N ASP A 83 -19.37 -21.02 -41.38
CA ASP A 83 -19.48 -22.29 -42.09
C ASP A 83 -19.44 -23.45 -41.08
N ASN A 84 -18.53 -23.37 -40.10
CA ASN A 84 -18.44 -24.36 -39.02
C ASN A 84 -19.28 -24.01 -37.79
N ASN A 85 -19.61 -22.73 -37.58
CA ASN A 85 -20.41 -22.26 -36.44
C ASN A 85 -21.54 -21.34 -36.94
N PRO A 86 -22.65 -21.91 -37.43
CA PRO A 86 -23.67 -21.15 -38.19
C PRO A 86 -24.50 -20.17 -37.35
N SER A 87 -24.31 -20.13 -36.03
CA SER A 87 -24.96 -19.17 -35.15
C SER A 87 -23.96 -18.21 -34.50
N LEU A 88 -24.31 -16.92 -34.54
CA LEU A 88 -23.61 -15.86 -33.80
C LEU A 88 -23.83 -15.92 -32.28
N ASP A 89 -24.77 -16.74 -31.80
CA ASP A 89 -25.06 -16.85 -30.36
C ASP A 89 -23.85 -17.36 -29.57
N GLN A 90 -23.11 -18.31 -30.15
CA GLN A 90 -21.93 -18.88 -29.48
C GLN A 90 -20.78 -17.86 -29.41
N TYR A 91 -20.56 -17.11 -30.50
CA TYR A 91 -19.62 -15.98 -30.51
C TYR A 91 -20.03 -14.90 -29.50
N SER A 92 -21.32 -14.57 -29.44
CA SER A 92 -21.86 -13.59 -28.49
C SER A 92 -21.67 -14.05 -27.05
N HIS A 93 -21.87 -15.33 -26.76
CA HIS A 93 -21.61 -15.90 -25.44
C HIS A 93 -20.11 -15.85 -25.10
N PHE A 94 -19.24 -16.23 -26.04
CA PHE A 94 -17.80 -16.18 -25.81
C PHE A 94 -17.31 -14.74 -25.53
N LEU A 95 -17.81 -13.76 -26.28
CA LEU A 95 -17.54 -12.34 -26.00
C LEU A 95 -17.95 -11.93 -24.59
N ARG A 96 -19.08 -12.39 -24.08
CA ARG A 96 -19.51 -12.10 -22.70
C ARG A 96 -18.53 -12.66 -21.67
N LEU A 97 -18.00 -13.87 -21.88
CA LEU A 97 -17.00 -14.47 -20.99
C LEU A 97 -15.68 -13.68 -20.99
N GLU A 98 -15.21 -13.25 -22.16
CA GLU A 98 -14.02 -12.40 -22.27
C GLU A 98 -14.20 -11.04 -21.61
N VAL A 99 -15.37 -10.40 -21.81
CA VAL A 99 -15.72 -9.15 -21.14
C VAL A 99 -15.72 -9.33 -19.63
N GLU A 100 -16.23 -10.45 -19.11
CA GLU A 100 -16.19 -10.75 -17.69
C GLU A 100 -14.74 -10.91 -17.18
N CYS A 101 -13.87 -11.58 -17.92
CA CYS A 101 -12.45 -11.68 -17.60
C CYS A 101 -11.79 -10.30 -17.48
N ILE A 102 -12.09 -9.39 -18.43
CA ILE A 102 -11.57 -8.02 -18.43
C ILE A 102 -12.06 -7.26 -17.19
N LYS A 103 -13.35 -7.36 -16.86
CA LYS A 103 -13.94 -6.73 -15.66
C LYS A 103 -13.25 -7.21 -14.39
N ARG A 104 -13.12 -8.52 -14.19
CA ARG A 104 -12.46 -9.10 -13.00
C ARG A 104 -11.00 -8.72 -12.90
N ARG A 105 -10.29 -8.67 -14.04
CA ARG A 105 -8.89 -8.21 -14.08
C ARG A 105 -8.77 -6.76 -13.65
N SER A 106 -9.69 -5.90 -14.09
CA SER A 106 -9.74 -4.50 -13.67
C SER A 106 -9.97 -4.35 -12.17
N GLU A 107 -10.92 -5.10 -11.60
CA GLU A 107 -11.22 -5.14 -10.16
C GLU A 107 -10.00 -5.58 -9.33
N MET A 108 -9.36 -6.69 -9.74
CA MET A 108 -8.14 -7.19 -9.13
C MET A 108 -7.02 -6.12 -9.17
N ASN A 109 -6.79 -5.52 -10.35
CA ASN A 109 -5.77 -4.48 -10.55
C ASN A 109 -6.03 -3.24 -9.70
N ARG A 110 -7.31 -2.84 -9.53
CA ARG A 110 -7.69 -1.73 -8.63
C ARG A 110 -7.28 -2.01 -7.20
N GLY A 111 -7.56 -3.21 -6.69
CA GLY A 111 -7.15 -3.63 -5.35
C GLY A 111 -5.63 -3.66 -5.19
N LEU A 112 -4.93 -4.22 -6.18
CA LEU A 112 -3.46 -4.31 -6.18
C LEU A 112 -2.81 -2.92 -6.14
N ARG A 113 -3.28 -1.98 -6.96
CA ARG A 113 -2.78 -0.59 -6.97
C ARG A 113 -2.91 0.06 -5.60
N LYS A 114 -4.06 -0.08 -4.94
CA LYS A 114 -4.26 0.47 -3.60
C LYS A 114 -3.29 -0.14 -2.57
N ILE A 115 -3.07 -1.46 -2.62
CA ILE A 115 -2.12 -2.15 -1.74
C ILE A 115 -0.68 -1.66 -1.97
N ILE A 116 -0.27 -1.43 -3.22
CA ILE A 116 1.05 -0.89 -3.58
C ILE A 116 1.21 0.52 -3.03
N THR A 117 0.24 1.41 -3.27
CA THR A 117 0.28 2.80 -2.80
C THR A 117 0.44 2.87 -1.28
N LEU A 118 -0.37 2.10 -0.53
CA LEU A 118 -0.23 2.02 0.93
C LEU A 118 1.15 1.51 1.36
N ALA A 119 1.71 0.52 0.65
CA ALA A 119 3.03 0.00 0.97
C ALA A 119 4.15 1.02 0.73
N ASP A 120 4.14 1.73 -0.40
CA ASP A 120 5.13 2.77 -0.70
C ASP A 120 5.02 3.93 0.32
N GLU A 121 3.81 4.36 0.68
CA GLU A 121 3.58 5.38 1.72
C GLU A 121 4.10 4.94 3.09
N MET A 122 3.84 3.69 3.50
CA MET A 122 4.33 3.14 4.76
C MET A 122 5.86 3.07 4.79
N VAL A 123 6.51 2.71 3.67
CA VAL A 123 7.98 2.73 3.56
C VAL A 123 8.53 4.15 3.66
N ALA A 124 7.85 5.14 3.06
CA ALA A 124 8.24 6.53 3.18
C ALA A 124 8.09 7.05 4.62
N ILE A 125 6.99 6.74 5.30
CA ILE A 125 6.77 7.11 6.71
C ILE A 125 7.82 6.44 7.60
N GLU A 126 8.09 5.15 7.42
CA GLU A 126 9.09 4.45 8.20
C GLU A 126 10.50 5.02 7.99
N LYS A 127 10.88 5.33 6.75
CA LYS A 127 12.13 6.04 6.46
C LYS A 127 12.18 7.38 7.20
N LYS A 128 11.09 8.15 7.19
CA LYS A 128 11.01 9.44 7.88
C LYS A 128 11.17 9.29 9.39
N ILE A 129 10.45 8.34 10.00
CA ILE A 129 10.57 8.03 11.44
C ILE A 129 12.02 7.68 11.80
N ARG A 130 12.67 6.80 11.06
CA ARG A 130 14.06 6.39 11.38
C ARG A 130 15.08 7.50 11.17
N THR A 131 14.88 8.36 10.17
CA THR A 131 15.84 9.42 9.82
C THR A 131 15.68 10.64 10.72
N GLU A 132 14.44 11.06 10.94
CA GLU A 132 14.13 12.32 11.61
C GLU A 132 13.76 12.13 13.09
N TYR A 133 13.27 10.96 13.50
CA TYR A 133 12.71 10.68 14.84
C TYR A 133 13.26 9.40 15.48
N GLY A 134 14.52 9.06 15.19
CA GLY A 134 15.17 7.84 15.70
C GLY A 134 15.24 7.81 17.22
N ALA A 135 15.51 8.95 17.86
CA ALA A 135 15.57 9.05 19.32
C ALA A 135 14.22 8.74 19.97
N GLU A 136 13.12 9.26 19.40
CA GLU A 136 11.76 9.00 19.87
C GLU A 136 11.37 7.53 19.67
N LEU A 137 11.80 6.94 18.55
CA LEU A 137 11.63 5.50 18.28
C LEU A 137 12.37 4.64 19.33
N ASP A 138 13.56 5.05 19.75
CA ASP A 138 14.36 4.33 20.76
C ASP A 138 13.83 4.50 22.19
N GLN A 139 13.09 5.58 22.45
CA GLN A 139 12.37 5.77 23.72
C GLN A 139 11.12 4.88 23.84
N LEU A 140 10.64 4.27 22.75
CA LEU A 140 9.53 3.32 22.82
C LEU A 140 9.92 2.06 23.59
N SER A 141 8.91 1.41 24.19
CA SER A 141 9.10 0.08 24.76
C SER A 141 9.61 -0.93 23.72
N THR A 142 10.46 -1.86 24.16
CA THR A 142 11.03 -2.92 23.31
C THR A 142 9.97 -3.64 22.48
N LYS A 143 8.82 -3.96 23.10
CA LYS A 143 7.70 -4.65 22.43
C LYS A 143 7.09 -3.82 21.29
N VAL A 144 6.91 -2.52 21.51
CA VAL A 144 6.33 -1.62 20.49
C VAL A 144 7.31 -1.44 19.34
N ARG A 145 8.60 -1.27 19.63
CA ARG A 145 9.65 -1.16 18.61
C ARG A 145 9.76 -2.43 17.76
N GLN A 146 9.80 -3.61 18.40
CA GLN A 146 9.80 -4.90 17.69
C GLN A 146 8.60 -5.06 16.78
N LEU A 147 7.39 -4.73 17.26
CA LEU A 147 6.18 -4.80 16.44
C LEU A 147 6.25 -3.85 15.23
N PHE A 148 6.82 -2.65 15.41
CA PHE A 148 7.04 -1.72 14.30
C PHE A 148 8.03 -2.29 13.27
N ASP A 149 9.14 -2.87 13.73
CA ASP A 149 10.15 -3.50 12.86
C ASP A 149 9.57 -4.70 12.08
N GLU A 150 8.82 -5.57 12.75
CA GLU A 150 8.13 -6.72 12.13
C GLU A 150 7.16 -6.27 11.02
N ARG A 151 6.32 -5.26 11.32
CA ARG A 151 5.37 -4.71 10.35
C ARG A 151 6.09 -4.09 9.16
N THR A 152 7.16 -3.35 9.41
CA THR A 152 8.00 -2.75 8.36
C THR A 152 8.60 -3.81 7.45
N ALA A 153 9.18 -4.87 8.04
CA ALA A 153 9.76 -5.98 7.30
C ALA A 153 8.70 -6.68 6.43
N LEU A 154 7.49 -6.89 6.97
CA LEU A 154 6.39 -7.47 6.23
C LEU A 154 5.95 -6.61 5.04
N VAL A 155 5.80 -5.30 5.23
CA VAL A 155 5.43 -4.35 4.16
C VAL A 155 6.48 -4.38 3.05
N ARG A 156 7.78 -4.29 3.39
CA ARG A 156 8.88 -4.34 2.41
C ARG A 156 8.91 -5.65 1.64
N LYS A 157 8.77 -6.78 2.34
CA LYS A 157 8.74 -8.12 1.73
C LYS A 157 7.58 -8.24 0.73
N ARG A 158 6.39 -7.76 1.10
CA ARG A 158 5.21 -7.76 0.23
C ARG A 158 5.43 -6.90 -1.01
N LEU A 159 5.92 -5.68 -0.82
CA LEU A 159 6.21 -4.75 -1.91
C LEU A 159 7.25 -5.30 -2.89
N ALA A 160 8.34 -5.88 -2.37
CA ALA A 160 9.38 -6.51 -3.20
C ALA A 160 8.82 -7.67 -4.03
N ARG A 161 7.98 -8.53 -3.44
CA ARG A 161 7.30 -9.62 -4.16
C ARG A 161 6.41 -9.09 -5.28
N ILE A 162 5.64 -8.03 -5.03
CA ILE A 162 4.76 -7.43 -6.04
C ILE A 162 5.59 -6.83 -7.19
N LYS A 163 6.66 -6.09 -6.87
CA LYS A 163 7.56 -5.50 -7.87
C LYS A 163 8.19 -6.59 -8.76
N ASP A 164 8.69 -7.68 -8.16
CA ASP A 164 9.23 -8.83 -8.90
C ASP A 164 8.21 -9.44 -9.86
N GLN A 165 6.96 -9.63 -9.42
CA GLN A 165 5.88 -10.12 -10.28
C GLN A 165 5.59 -9.18 -11.45
N CYS A 166 5.55 -7.86 -11.21
CA CYS A 166 5.37 -6.87 -12.27
C CYS A 166 6.52 -6.92 -13.29
N PHE A 167 7.77 -7.03 -12.85
CA PHE A 167 8.93 -7.16 -13.74
C PHE A 167 8.85 -8.40 -14.63
N LYS A 168 8.45 -9.56 -14.07
CA LYS A 168 8.27 -10.80 -14.83
C LYS A 168 7.22 -10.66 -15.93
N VAL A 169 6.10 -10.02 -15.64
CA VAL A 169 5.05 -9.75 -16.65
C VAL A 169 5.60 -8.85 -17.76
N MET A 170 6.24 -7.73 -17.42
CA MET A 170 6.79 -6.81 -18.42
C MET A 170 7.89 -7.46 -19.29
N ALA A 171 8.71 -8.34 -18.71
CA ALA A 171 9.73 -9.06 -19.46
C ALA A 171 9.11 -10.04 -20.48
N ASN A 172 8.00 -10.68 -20.13
CA ASN A 172 7.29 -11.59 -21.03
C ASN A 172 6.50 -10.87 -22.13
N THR A 173 6.08 -9.62 -21.92
CA THR A 173 5.36 -8.82 -22.95
C THR A 173 6.29 -8.19 -23.99
N ARG A 174 7.61 -8.19 -23.75
CA ARG A 174 8.63 -7.66 -24.68
C ARG A 174 9.23 -8.72 -25.62
N ARG A 175 8.77 -9.97 -25.53
CA ARG A 175 9.09 -11.06 -26.46
C ARG A 175 7.94 -11.26 -27.42
#